data_AF-A0A2V8VXL0-F1
#
_entry.id   AF-A0A2V8VXL0-F1
#
_cell.length_a   1.000
_cell.length_b   1.000
_cell.length_c   1.000
_cell.angle_alpha   90.00
_cell.angle_beta   90.00
_cell.angle_gamma   90.00
#
_symmetry.space_group_name_H-M   'P 1'
#
loop_
_entity.id
_entity.type
_entity.pdbx_description
1 polymer ?
#
loop_
_entity_poly.entity_id
_entity_poly.type
_entity_poly.pdbx_seq_one_letter_code
_entity_poly.pdbx_strand_id
1 'polypeptide(L)'
;LPLGISSQFVSDPPKLLELNKGDLLVLATDGFLEWTNEEGEQFGVKRVEETIRKSKEKHPNELISTLYAAVLAFSGGTKQQDDLTAVVIKRT
;
A
#
# COMPACT_ATOMS: atom_id res chain seq x y z
N LEU A 1 10.51 4.10 -15.08
CA LEU A 1 11.84 3.49 -14.86
C LEU A 1 12.21 3.69 -13.41
N PRO A 2 12.71 2.67 -12.69
CA PRO A 2 13.34 2.85 -11.39
C PRO A 2 14.49 3.86 -11.45
N LEU A 3 14.67 4.60 -10.37
CA LEU A 3 15.78 5.54 -10.24
C LEU A 3 17.12 4.79 -10.31
N GLY A 4 18.13 5.43 -10.89
CA GLY A 4 19.50 4.88 -10.98
C GLY A 4 19.78 3.95 -12.17
N ILE A 5 18.77 3.56 -12.96
CA ILE A 5 18.97 2.71 -14.14
C ILE A 5 19.47 3.49 -15.36
N SER A 6 19.11 4.77 -15.50
CA SER A 6 19.52 5.61 -16.63
C SER A 6 19.86 7.02 -16.18
N SER A 7 21.00 7.53 -16.64
CA SER A 7 21.41 8.93 -16.45
C SER A 7 20.59 9.92 -17.28
N GLN A 8 19.83 9.42 -18.25
CA GLN A 8 18.94 10.24 -19.09
C GLN A 8 17.50 10.25 -18.56
N PHE A 9 17.23 9.59 -17.42
CA PHE A 9 15.90 9.60 -16.84
C PHE A 9 15.58 11.00 -16.31
N VAL A 10 14.55 11.61 -16.91
CA VAL A 10 13.93 12.84 -16.42
C VAL A 10 12.55 12.45 -15.88
N SER A 11 12.29 12.75 -14.61
CA SER A 11 10.98 12.51 -14.01
C SER A 11 9.95 13.50 -14.54
N ASP A 12 8.69 13.07 -14.64
CA ASP A 12 7.57 13.99 -14.84
C ASP A 12 7.52 15.05 -13.73
N PRO A 13 6.99 16.25 -14.01
CA PRO A 13 6.77 17.26 -12.99
C PRO A 13 5.86 16.74 -11.87
N PRO A 14 6.02 17.24 -10.63
CA PRO A 14 5.19 16.79 -9.51
C PRO A 14 3.72 17.11 -9.77
N LYS A 15 2.85 16.16 -9.44
CA LYS A 15 1.41 16.39 -9.42
C LYS A 15 1.02 17.00 -8.08
N LEU A 16 0.37 18.15 -8.11
CA LEU A 16 -0.20 18.78 -6.92
C LEU A 16 -1.57 18.15 -6.65
N LEU A 17 -1.78 17.71 -5.41
CA LEU A 17 -3.04 17.14 -4.93
C LEU A 17 -3.51 17.97 -3.73
N GLU A 18 -4.73 18.48 -3.80
CA GLU A 18 -5.39 19.14 -2.68
C GLU A 18 -6.10 18.07 -1.82
N LEU A 19 -5.80 18.04 -0.51
CA LEU A 19 -6.42 17.12 0.44
C LEU A 19 -7.46 17.86 1.26
N ASN A 20 -8.72 17.46 1.11
CA ASN A 20 -9.83 17.96 1.90
C ASN A 20 -9.89 17.27 3.25
N LYS A 21 -10.62 17.88 4.19
CA LYS A 21 -10.93 17.23 5.48
C LYS A 21 -11.68 15.92 5.23
N GLY A 22 -11.15 14.83 5.78
CA GLY A 22 -11.61 13.47 5.58
C GLY A 22 -10.77 12.65 4.58
N ASP A 23 -9.94 13.30 3.76
CA ASP A 23 -9.14 12.60 2.76
C ASP A 23 -7.97 11.82 3.39
N LEU A 24 -7.63 10.73 2.72
CA LEU A 24 -6.58 9.80 3.10
C LEU A 24 -5.62 9.60 1.92
N LEU A 25 -4.33 9.84 2.15
CA LEU A 25 -3.26 9.46 1.24
C LEU A 25 -2.50 8.28 1.81
N VAL A 26 -2.45 7.18 1.06
CA VAL A 26 -1.70 5.96 1.41
C VAL A 26 -0.62 5.77 0.36
N LEU A 27 0.63 5.73 0.82
CA LEU A 27 1.80 5.36 0.02
C LEU A 27 2.28 4.01 0.51
N ALA A 28 2.50 3.04 -0.37
CA ALA A 28 2.95 1.71 -0.01
C ALA A 28 3.96 1.17 -1.03
N THR A 29 4.86 0.30 -0.58
CA THR A 29 5.67 -0.54 -1.47
C THR A 29 4.84 -1.69 -2.03
N ASP A 30 5.34 -2.29 -3.10
CA ASP A 30 4.78 -3.46 -3.78
C ASP A 30 4.76 -4.73 -2.92
N GLY A 31 5.61 -4.85 -1.90
CA GLY A 31 5.53 -5.97 -0.95
C GLY A 31 4.12 -6.22 -0.37
N PHE A 32 3.29 -5.19 -0.15
CA PHE A 32 1.89 -5.35 0.29
C PHE A 32 0.97 -5.91 -0.81
N LEU A 33 1.30 -5.67 -2.07
CA LEU A 33 0.54 -6.10 -3.23
C LEU A 33 0.93 -7.52 -3.65
N GLU A 34 2.23 -7.83 -3.60
CA GLU A 34 2.82 -9.00 -4.22
C GLU A 34 2.90 -10.23 -3.32
N TRP A 35 2.65 -10.11 -2.00
CA TRP A 35 2.62 -11.27 -1.13
C TRP A 35 1.53 -12.27 -1.57
N THR A 36 1.96 -13.47 -1.94
CA THR A 36 1.09 -14.52 -2.46
C THR A 36 0.50 -15.42 -1.38
N ASN A 37 -0.68 -15.99 -1.64
CA ASN A 37 -1.20 -17.14 -0.92
C ASN A 37 -0.54 -18.46 -1.39
N GLU A 38 -1.03 -19.60 -0.89
CA GLU A 38 -0.51 -20.93 -1.22
C GLU A 38 -0.71 -21.30 -2.71
N GLU A 39 -1.74 -20.76 -3.36
CA GLU A 39 -1.98 -20.93 -4.79
C GLU A 39 -1.10 -20.04 -5.69
N GLY A 40 -0.26 -19.19 -5.09
CA GLY A 40 0.58 -18.22 -5.81
C GLY A 40 -0.19 -16.98 -6.28
N GLU A 41 -1.44 -16.78 -5.84
CA GLU A 41 -2.21 -15.58 -6.11
C GLU A 41 -1.70 -14.43 -5.24
N GLN A 42 -1.36 -13.30 -5.86
CA GLN A 42 -0.98 -12.08 -5.15
C GLN A 42 -2.17 -11.45 -4.41
N PHE A 43 -1.93 -10.82 -3.26
CA PHE A 43 -2.95 -10.07 -2.53
C PHE A 43 -3.64 -9.04 -3.43
N GLY A 44 -2.82 -8.27 -4.15
CA GLY A 44 -3.24 -7.42 -5.26
C GLY A 44 -3.92 -6.11 -4.85
N VAL A 45 -4.01 -5.20 -5.82
CA VAL A 45 -4.51 -3.83 -5.65
C VAL A 45 -5.93 -3.80 -5.09
N LYS A 46 -6.83 -4.67 -5.59
CA LYS A 46 -8.25 -4.68 -5.19
C LYS A 46 -8.42 -4.91 -3.69
N ARG A 47 -7.72 -5.89 -3.11
CA ARG A 47 -7.84 -6.20 -1.68
C ARG A 47 -7.21 -5.11 -0.81
N VAL A 48 -6.13 -4.47 -1.27
CA VAL A 48 -5.56 -3.28 -0.61
C VAL A 48 -6.58 -2.14 -0.58
N GLU A 49 -7.16 -1.78 -1.73
CA GLU A 49 -8.16 -0.71 -1.83
C GLU A 49 -9.38 -0.97 -0.93
N GLU A 50 -9.91 -2.19 -0.94
CA GLU A 50 -11.04 -2.57 -0.09
C GLU A 50 -10.70 -2.46 1.39
N THR A 51 -9.50 -2.88 1.79
CA THR A 51 -9.03 -2.82 3.18
C THR A 51 -8.88 -1.37 3.65
N ILE A 52 -8.33 -0.50 2.80
CA ILE A 52 -8.21 0.94 3.06
C ILE A 52 -9.60 1.57 3.18
N ARG A 53 -10.51 1.30 2.24
CA ARG A 53 -11.89 1.86 2.25
C ARG A 53 -12.66 1.45 3.50
N LYS A 54 -12.56 0.20 3.93
CA LYS A 54 -13.19 -0.31 5.17
C LYS A 54 -12.57 0.31 6.43
N SER A 55 -11.34 0.81 6.33
CA SER A 55 -10.57 1.36 7.47
C SER A 55 -10.49 2.89 7.48
N LYS A 56 -11.12 3.59 6.52
CA LYS A 56 -10.97 5.04 6.33
C LYS A 56 -11.25 5.90 7.56
N GLU A 57 -12.17 5.47 8.42
CA GLU A 57 -12.54 6.19 9.63
C GLU A 57 -11.58 5.96 10.80
N LYS A 58 -10.75 4.91 10.73
CA LYS A 58 -9.79 4.57 11.79
C LYS A 58 -8.64 5.58 11.90
N HIS A 59 -7.87 5.48 12.98
CA HIS A 59 -6.60 6.19 13.11
C HIS A 59 -5.58 5.62 12.11
N PRO A 60 -4.66 6.44 11.52
CA PRO A 60 -3.66 5.96 10.56
C PRO A 60 -2.90 4.69 10.97
N ASN A 61 -2.45 4.62 12.23
CA ASN A 61 -1.75 3.43 12.74
C ASN A 61 -2.62 2.17 12.70
N GLU A 62 -3.90 2.28 13.06
CA GLU A 62 -4.84 1.16 13.00
C GLU A 62 -5.14 0.72 11.56
N LEU A 63 -5.13 1.66 10.61
CA LEU A 63 -5.28 1.35 9.19
C LEU A 63 -4.09 0.51 8.70
N ILE A 64 -2.86 0.89 9.05
CA ILE A 64 -1.65 0.12 8.71
C ILE A 64 -1.73 -1.27 9.32
N SER A 65 -2.09 -1.39 10.61
CA SER A 65 -2.27 -2.70 11.26
C SER A 65 -3.36 -3.53 10.60
N THR A 66 -4.47 -2.91 10.17
CA THR A 66 -5.57 -3.61 9.48
C THR A 66 -5.11 -4.10 8.11
N LEU A 67 -4.34 -3.30 7.36
CA LEU A 67 -3.79 -3.69 6.06
C LEU A 67 -2.82 -4.86 6.21
N TYR A 68 -1.89 -4.78 7.17
CA TYR A 68 -0.96 -5.86 7.46
C TYR A 68 -1.68 -7.16 7.83
N ALA A 69 -2.66 -7.09 8.73
CA ALA A 69 -3.44 -8.26 9.14
C ALA A 69 -4.23 -8.88 7.97
N ALA A 70 -4.75 -8.06 7.05
CA ALA A 70 -5.47 -8.54 5.87
C ALA A 70 -4.54 -9.30 4.90
N VAL A 71 -3.33 -8.79 4.65
CA VAL A 71 -2.34 -9.48 3.82
C VAL A 71 -1.87 -10.77 4.48
N LEU A 72 -1.56 -10.72 5.78
CA LEU A 72 -1.13 -11.89 6.55
C LEU A 72 -2.20 -13.00 6.58
N ALA A 73 -3.48 -12.63 6.72
CA ALA A 73 -4.57 -13.59 6.69
C ALA A 73 -4.76 -14.20 5.30
N PHE A 74 -4.65 -13.39 4.25
CA PHE A 74 -4.75 -13.86 2.87
C PHE A 74 -3.59 -14.77 2.47
N SER A 75 -2.37 -14.45 2.90
CA SER A 75 -1.18 -15.20 2.52
C SER A 75 -1.17 -16.63 3.06
N GLY A 76 -2.05 -16.97 4.00
CA GLY A 76 -2.17 -18.34 4.50
C GLY A 76 -0.93 -18.85 5.23
N GLY A 77 -0.03 -17.95 5.67
CA GLY A 77 1.22 -18.32 6.31
C GLY A 77 2.37 -18.63 5.33
N THR A 78 2.21 -18.34 4.04
CA THR A 78 3.35 -18.34 3.11
C THR A 78 4.44 -17.37 3.61
N LYS A 79 5.69 -17.66 3.25
CA LYS A 79 6.81 -16.80 3.60
C LYS A 79 6.65 -15.44 2.93
N GLN A 80 6.79 -14.36 3.71
CA GLN A 80 6.91 -13.01 3.18
C GLN A 80 8.11 -12.91 2.23
N GLN A 81 7.87 -12.40 1.02
CA GLN A 81 8.87 -12.36 -0.05
C GLN A 81 9.62 -11.02 -0.13
N ASP A 82 9.01 -9.94 0.34
CA ASP A 82 9.54 -8.57 0.22
C ASP A 82 9.17 -7.70 1.43
N ASP A 83 9.82 -6.55 1.59
CA ASP A 83 9.60 -5.62 2.70
C ASP A 83 8.24 -4.91 2.60
N LEU A 84 7.56 -4.81 3.74
CA LEU A 84 6.26 -4.16 3.85
C LEU A 84 6.42 -2.75 4.42
N THR A 85 6.32 -1.73 3.56
CA THR A 85 6.38 -0.33 3.97
C THR A 85 5.13 0.40 3.55
N ALA A 86 4.52 1.14 4.49
CA ALA A 86 3.39 2.01 4.21
C ALA A 86 3.46 3.31 5.02
N VAL A 87 3.04 4.41 4.40
CA VAL A 87 2.88 5.74 5.02
C VAL A 87 1.44 6.17 4.81
N VAL A 88 0.78 6.59 5.88
CA VAL A 88 -0.63 7.00 5.87
C VAL A 88 -0.75 8.43 6.39
N ILE A 89 -1.31 9.32 5.57
CA ILE A 89 -1.60 10.70 5.92
C ILE A 89 -3.12 10.87 5.89
N LYS A 90 -3.70 11.36 6.99
CA LYS A 90 -5.13 11.66 7.12
C LYS A 90 -5.33 13.13 7.41
N ARG A 91 -6.12 13.82 6.58
CA ARG A 91 -6.46 15.22 6.80
C ARG A 91 -7.70 15.30 7.69
N THR A 92 -7.52 15.57 8.99
CA THR A 92 -8.60 15.65 9.99
C THR A 92 -9.10 17.07 10.22
#